data_AF-A0A9X2CHW2-F1
#
_entry.id   AF-A0A9X2CHW2-F1
#
_cell.length_a   1.000
_cell.length_b   1.000
_cell.length_c   1.000
_cell.angle_alpha   90.00
_cell.angle_beta   90.00
_cell.angle_gamma   90.00
#
_symmetry.space_group_name_H-M   'P 1'
#
loop_
_entity.id
_entity.type
_entity.pdbx_description
1 polymer ?
#
loop_
_entity_poly.entity_id
_entity_poly.type
_entity_poly.pdbx_seq_one_letter_code
_entity_poly.pdbx_strand_id
1 'polypeptide(L)'
;MSDLDGPISIEQWQRFEQALQFHAAAQNWEKLVMVNQKMTNALKKAGKPTSRSQLLARQSLAATHKDIVSQMQQAQEQLKQEMHKFKLQQDGLAAYQFTCASAGVNHE
;
A
#
# COMPACT_ATOMS: atom_id res chain seq x y z
N MET A 1 -35.96 -2.86 -10.79
CA MET A 1 -36.64 -2.70 -9.49
C MET A 1 -35.67 -3.12 -8.39
N SER A 2 -35.44 -2.20 -7.44
CA SER A 2 -35.04 -2.39 -6.03
C SER A 2 -33.95 -1.41 -5.62
N ASP A 3 -34.37 -0.18 -5.31
CA ASP A 3 -33.71 0.72 -4.38
C ASP A 3 -33.46 0.00 -3.05
N LEU A 4 -32.23 -0.45 -2.83
CA LEU A 4 -31.77 -0.98 -1.54
C LEU A 4 -30.33 -0.52 -1.27
N ASP A 5 -29.99 0.75 -1.55
CA ASP A 5 -28.83 1.41 -0.93
C ASP A 5 -29.28 1.87 0.49
N GLY A 6 -29.66 0.89 1.32
CA GLY A 6 -29.93 1.10 2.73
C GLY A 6 -28.68 1.62 3.45
N PRO A 7 -28.81 2.24 4.64
CA PRO A 7 -27.65 2.75 5.38
C PRO A 7 -26.63 1.62 5.58
N ILE A 8 -25.38 1.86 5.16
CA ILE A 8 -24.29 0.90 5.28
C ILE A 8 -24.20 0.40 6.72
N SER A 9 -24.50 -0.89 6.90
CA SER A 9 -24.49 -1.54 8.20
C SER A 9 -23.09 -1.53 8.81
N ILE A 10 -23.01 -1.57 10.14
CA ILE A 10 -21.73 -1.64 10.88
C ILE A 10 -20.87 -2.82 10.41
N GLU A 11 -21.51 -3.95 10.10
CA GLU A 11 -20.84 -5.13 9.55
C GLU A 11 -20.18 -4.87 8.20
N GLN A 12 -20.74 -4.00 7.35
CA GLN A 12 -20.11 -3.65 6.08
C GLN A 12 -18.81 -2.86 6.30
N TRP A 13 -18.76 -1.98 7.31
CA TRP A 13 -17.52 -1.30 7.69
C TRP A 13 -16.45 -2.28 8.19
N GLN A 14 -16.84 -3.27 8.99
CA GLN A 14 -15.92 -4.32 9.43
C GLN A 14 -15.42 -5.20 8.26
N ARG A 15 -16.28 -5.51 7.29
CA ARG A 15 -15.86 -6.24 6.08
C ARG A 15 -14.84 -5.45 5.26
N PHE A 16 -14.99 -4.12 5.17
CA PHE A 16 -13.97 -3.27 4.54
C PHE A 16 -12.65 -3.33 5.31
N GLU A 17 -12.69 -3.27 6.64
CA GLU A 17 -11.50 -3.36 7.49
C GLU A 17 -10.74 -4.68 7.28
N GLN A 18 -11.45 -5.81 7.34
CA GLN A 18 -10.87 -7.13 7.12
C GLN A 18 -10.32 -7.30 5.71
N ALA A 19 -11.03 -6.81 4.69
CA ALA A 19 -10.56 -6.88 3.31
C ALA A 19 -9.30 -6.05 3.08
N LEU A 20 -9.22 -4.85 3.69
CA LEU A 20 -8.02 -4.01 3.63
C LEU A 20 -6.83 -4.69 4.28
N GLN A 21 -7.01 -5.23 5.49
CA GLN A 21 -5.95 -5.97 6.19
C GLN A 21 -5.50 -7.21 5.41
N PHE A 22 -6.44 -8.00 4.91
CA PHE A 22 -6.15 -9.21 4.15
C PHE A 22 -5.34 -8.90 2.87
N HIS A 23 -5.76 -7.90 2.10
CA HIS A 23 -5.05 -7.54 0.87
C HIS A 23 -3.72 -6.84 1.13
N ALA A 24 -3.60 -6.06 2.23
CA ALA A 24 -2.33 -5.48 2.66
C ALA A 24 -1.33 -6.57 3.07
N ALA A 25 -1.75 -7.54 3.87
CA ALA A 25 -0.93 -8.67 4.29
C ALA A 25 -0.50 -9.56 3.10
N ALA A 26 -1.40 -9.75 2.12
CA ALA A 26 -1.12 -10.47 0.90
C ALA A 26 -0.30 -9.67 -0.14
N GLN A 27 0.10 -8.42 0.18
CA GLN A 27 0.79 -7.49 -0.73
C GLN A 27 0.08 -7.30 -2.09
N ASN A 28 -1.24 -7.49 -2.11
CA ASN A 28 -2.04 -7.38 -3.32
C ASN A 28 -2.52 -5.94 -3.49
N TRP A 29 -1.62 -5.10 -3.98
CA TRP A 29 -1.82 -3.65 -4.08
C TRP A 29 -2.99 -3.26 -4.98
N GLU A 30 -3.22 -3.99 -6.07
CA GLU A 30 -4.33 -3.73 -7.00
C GLU A 30 -5.68 -3.93 -6.30
N LYS A 31 -5.86 -5.07 -5.62
CA LYS A 31 -7.07 -5.36 -4.86
C LYS A 31 -7.24 -4.39 -3.68
N LEU A 32 -6.14 -4.00 -3.03
CA LEU A 32 -6.16 -3.03 -1.95
C LEU A 32 -6.70 -1.66 -2.42
N VAL A 33 -6.24 -1.17 -3.58
CA VAL A 33 -6.74 0.07 -4.19
C VAL A 33 -8.22 -0.04 -4.52
N MET A 34 -8.67 -1.17 -5.09
CA MET A 34 -10.08 -1.39 -5.39
C MET A 34 -10.96 -1.35 -4.13
N VAL A 35 -10.53 -2.01 -3.05
CA VAL A 35 -11.26 -2.02 -1.78
C VAL A 35 -11.28 -0.62 -1.16
N ASN A 36 -10.15 0.10 -1.18
CA ASN A 36 -10.06 1.47 -0.70
C ASN A 36 -10.98 2.43 -1.47
N GLN A 37 -11.06 2.28 -2.79
CA GLN A 37 -11.95 3.08 -3.62
C GLN A 37 -13.43 2.79 -3.31
N LYS A 38 -13.79 1.51 -3.14
CA LYS A 38 -15.15 1.10 -2.75
C LYS A 38 -15.51 1.64 -1.36
N MET A 39 -14.61 1.53 -0.39
CA MET A 39 -14.76 2.08 0.96
C MET A 39 -14.97 3.61 0.93
N THR A 40 -14.16 4.33 0.15
CA THR A 40 -14.26 5.78 0.02
C THR A 40 -15.59 6.20 -0.61
N ASN A 41 -16.04 5.49 -1.65
CA ASN A 41 -17.33 5.75 -2.27
C ASN A 41 -18.49 5.46 -1.32
N ALA A 42 -18.39 4.37 -0.55
CA ALA A 42 -19.33 4.02 0.52
C ALA A 42 -19.40 5.12 1.59
N LEU A 43 -18.26 5.67 2.03
CA LEU A 43 -18.21 6.77 3.01
C LEU A 43 -18.87 8.04 2.48
N LYS A 44 -18.62 8.38 1.21
CA LYS A 44 -19.25 9.53 0.54
C LYS A 44 -20.76 9.39 0.46
N LYS A 45 -21.26 8.21 0.08
CA LYS A 45 -22.70 7.91 0.01
C LYS A 45 -23.37 7.92 1.38
N ALA A 46 -22.73 7.32 2.39
CA ALA A 46 -23.30 7.13 3.72
C ALA A 46 -23.35 8.42 4.57
N GLY A 47 -22.66 9.50 4.17
CA GLY A 47 -22.73 10.79 4.85
C GLY A 47 -22.27 10.77 6.31
N LYS A 48 -22.93 11.53 7.20
CA LYS A 48 -22.58 11.61 8.63
C LYS A 48 -23.05 10.35 9.39
N PRO A 49 -22.31 9.88 10.41
CA PRO A 49 -22.75 8.75 11.23
C PRO A 49 -24.01 9.11 12.00
N THR A 50 -25.01 8.23 11.99
CA THR A 50 -26.29 8.45 12.67
C THR A 50 -26.34 7.84 14.07
N SER A 51 -25.32 7.08 14.47
CA SER A 51 -25.25 6.42 15.79
C SER A 51 -23.83 6.31 16.31
N ARG A 52 -23.67 6.25 17.64
CA ARG A 52 -22.36 6.08 18.30
C ARG A 52 -21.63 4.83 17.81
N SER A 53 -22.33 3.73 17.61
CA SER A 53 -21.75 2.48 17.11
C SER A 53 -21.20 2.61 15.68
N GLN A 54 -21.89 3.37 14.81
CA GLN A 54 -21.37 3.69 13.48
C GLN A 54 -20.16 4.61 13.53
N LEU A 55 -20.16 5.59 14.44
CA LEU A 55 -19.01 6.46 14.66
C LEU A 55 -17.78 5.65 15.10
N LEU A 56 -17.95 4.74 16.06
CA LEU A 56 -16.87 3.87 16.54
C LEU A 56 -16.34 2.94 15.43
N ALA A 57 -17.23 2.32 14.65
CA ALA A 57 -16.83 1.46 13.54
C ALA A 57 -16.02 2.22 12.47
N ARG A 58 -16.41 3.47 12.17
CA ARG A 58 -15.66 4.33 11.23
C ARG A 58 -14.31 4.79 11.80
N GLN A 59 -14.22 5.03 13.11
CA GLN A 59 -12.95 5.35 13.76
C GLN A 59 -11.99 4.15 13.73
N SER A 60 -12.48 2.94 14.00
CA SER A 60 -11.69 1.70 13.86
C SER A 60 -11.15 1.56 12.44
N LEU A 61 -12.03 1.70 11.44
CA LEU A 61 -11.65 1.63 10.04
C LEU A 61 -10.61 2.69 9.65
N ALA A 62 -10.74 3.92 10.17
CA ALA A 62 -9.77 4.98 9.92
C ALA A 62 -8.40 4.68 10.55
N ALA A 63 -8.38 4.09 11.75
CA ALA A 63 -7.14 3.66 12.40
C ALA A 63 -6.46 2.55 11.58
N THR A 64 -7.22 1.54 11.16
CA THR A 64 -6.72 0.46 10.31
C THR A 64 -6.18 0.97 8.98
N HIS A 65 -6.90 1.89 8.32
CA HIS A 65 -6.45 2.50 7.08
C HIS A 65 -5.14 3.28 7.27
N LYS A 66 -5.01 4.04 8.36
CA LYS A 66 -3.79 4.78 8.69
C LYS A 66 -2.60 3.84 8.90
N ASP A 67 -2.81 2.73 9.59
CA ASP A 67 -1.78 1.73 9.82
C ASP A 67 -1.29 1.11 8.51
N ILE A 68 -2.20 0.72 7.62
CA ILE A 68 -1.87 0.18 6.29
C ILE A 68 -1.08 1.20 5.46
N VAL A 69 -1.48 2.48 5.46
CA VAL A 69 -0.74 3.53 4.75
C VAL A 69 0.68 3.67 5.30
N SER A 70 0.85 3.63 6.62
CA SER A 70 2.17 3.67 7.25
C SER A 70 3.03 2.48 6.85
N GLN A 71 2.46 1.27 6.82
CA GLN A 71 3.16 0.06 6.35
C GLN A 71 3.59 0.20 4.88
N MET A 72 2.72 0.73 4.02
CA MET A 72 3.04 0.95 2.60
C MET A 72 4.16 1.98 2.41
N GLN A 73 4.16 3.06 3.19
CA GLN A 73 5.23 4.06 3.14
C GLN A 73 6.57 3.45 3.55
N GLN A 74 6.59 2.66 4.63
CA GLN A 74 7.80 1.96 5.06
C GLN A 74 8.30 0.98 3.99
N ALA A 75 7.41 0.20 3.37
CA ALA A 75 7.77 -0.71 2.29
C ALA A 75 8.34 0.03 1.06
N GLN A 76 7.77 1.19 0.72
CA GLN A 76 8.26 2.04 -0.36
C GLN A 76 9.68 2.57 -0.06
N GLU A 77 9.93 3.02 1.17
CA GLU A 77 11.24 3.50 1.58
C GLU A 77 12.29 2.39 1.55
N GLN A 78 11.95 1.19 2.02
CA GLN A 78 12.82 0.02 1.94
C GLN A 78 13.16 -0.33 0.49
N LEU A 79 12.15 -0.38 -0.40
CA LEU A 79 12.37 -0.66 -1.82
C LEU A 79 13.30 0.39 -2.46
N LYS A 80 13.13 1.67 -2.11
CA LYS A 80 13.97 2.76 -2.62
C LYS A 80 15.43 2.59 -2.18
N GLN A 81 15.66 2.18 -0.93
CA GLN A 81 17.01 1.92 -0.43
C GLN A 81 17.65 0.72 -1.15
N GLU A 82 16.91 -0.36 -1.35
CA GLU A 82 17.40 -1.54 -2.06
C GLU A 82 17.72 -1.23 -3.53
N MET A 83 16.87 -0.46 -4.22
CA MET A 83 17.16 0.02 -5.58
C MET A 83 18.42 0.89 -5.64
N HIS A 84 18.65 1.74 -4.63
CA HIS A 84 19.85 2.57 -4.58
C HIS A 84 21.11 1.72 -4.38
N LYS A 85 21.08 0.74 -3.48
CA LYS A 85 22.19 -0.20 -3.28
C LYS A 85 22.47 -1.01 -4.54
N PHE A 86 21.43 -1.53 -5.19
CA PHE A 86 21.55 -2.28 -6.43
C PHE A 86 22.22 -1.46 -7.52
N LYS A 87 21.82 -0.18 -7.69
CA LYS A 87 22.43 0.72 -8.67
C LYS A 87 23.92 0.97 -8.37
N LEU A 88 24.26 1.22 -7.11
CA LEU A 88 25.65 1.40 -6.70
C LEU A 88 26.51 0.14 -6.93
N GLN A 89 25.95 -1.05 -6.70
CA GLN A 89 26.63 -2.32 -7.01
C GLN A 89 26.84 -2.48 -8.52
N GLN A 90 25.86 -2.12 -9.34
CA GLN A 90 26.00 -2.17 -10.80
C GLN A 90 27.08 -1.21 -11.31
N ASP A 91 27.11 0.03 -10.80
CA ASP A 91 28.15 1.02 -11.14
C ASP A 91 29.53 0.55 -10.66
N GLY A 92 29.63 -0.03 -9.46
CA GLY A 92 30.88 -0.59 -8.93
C GLY A 92 31.41 -1.78 -9.74
N LEU A 93 30.53 -2.67 -10.20
CA LEU A 93 30.88 -3.78 -11.07
C LEU A 93 31.36 -3.29 -12.44
N ALA A 94 30.71 -2.28 -13.01
CA ALA A 94 31.13 -1.68 -14.27
C ALA A 94 32.52 -1.01 -14.14
N ALA A 95 32.75 -0.22 -13.08
CA ALA A 95 34.05 0.41 -12.83
C ALA A 95 35.16 -0.61 -12.60
N TYR A 96 34.87 -1.72 -11.92
CA TYR A 96 35.82 -2.82 -11.72
C TYR A 96 36.18 -3.50 -13.05
N GLN A 97 35.19 -3.81 -13.90
CA GLN A 97 35.44 -4.37 -15.23
C GLN A 97 36.25 -3.43 -16.12
N PHE A 98 35.96 -2.13 -16.09
CA PHE A 98 36.78 -1.12 -16.80
C PHE A 98 38.21 -1.07 -16.29
N THR A 99 38.43 -1.19 -14.98
CA THR A 99 39.78 -1.18 -14.38
C THR A 99 40.54 -2.46 -14.71
N CYS A 100 39.90 -3.63 -14.70
CA CYS A 100 40.52 -4.88 -15.13
C CYS A 100 40.83 -4.87 -16.64
N ALA A 101 39.95 -4.29 -17.46
CA ALA A 101 40.17 -4.15 -18.90
C ALA A 101 41.28 -3.14 -19.21
N SER A 102 41.42 -2.04 -18.46
CA SER A 102 42.46 -1.03 -18.68
C SER A 102 43.81 -1.42 -18.08
N ALA A 103 43.83 -2.17 -16.98
CA ALA A 103 45.06 -2.71 -16.39
C ALA A 103 45.68 -3.87 -17.21
N GLY A 104 44.91 -4.48 -18.12
CA GLY A 104 45.35 -5.54 -19.02
C GLY A 104 46.00 -5.08 -20.33
N VAL A 105 46.11 -3.77 -20.59
CA VAL A 105 46.66 -3.21 -21.84
C VAL A 105 47.80 -2.25 -21.54
N ASN A 106 48.87 -2.75 -20.94
CA ASN A 106 50.20 -2.13 -20.94
C ASN A 106 51.25 -3.24 -20.91
N HIS A 107 51.36 -3.97 -22.01
CA HIS A 107 52.53 -4.80 -22.29
C HIS A 107 52.74 -4.78 -23.79
N GLU A 108 53.41 -3.74 -24.28
CA GLU A 108 54.22 -3.72 -25.50
C GLU A 108 55.19 -2.53 -25.44
#